data_AF-A0A7S1BWL2-F1
#
_entry.id   AF-A0A7S1BWL2-F1
#
_cell.length_a   1.000
_cell.length_b   1.000
_cell.length_c   1.000
_cell.angle_alpha   90.00
_cell.angle_beta   90.00
_cell.angle_gamma   90.00
#
_symmetry.space_group_name_H-M   'P 1'
#
loop_
_entity.id
_entity.type
_entity.pdbx_description
1 polymer ?
#
loop_
_entity_poly.entity_id
_entity_poly.type
_entity_poly.pdbx_seq_one_letter_code
_entity_poly.pdbx_strand_id
1 'polypeptide(L)'
;MWNTPAFASAAALVLTFPHSIQSFGGGDDLSSAFRSLPFMNPLPSTGRRHLTNNCPALHYSFGDKLPGTDRKDKDDEEAELRKEIFRAANWNDPTRRLRKRQESQENENVEAGDEREQQEAHKSAAKNNRLKTDFRLFLTQRALQSFSFLSKELHDPHTVTYLEDSGNYTDLVEYHGLGALVNTTWDGFFFDLMEKPRCDVMIMVQKNRRMGSKNNPYLNGDEYVEVPIPIDPTSVSSRILSVREQIASEMVVDLQACKNNGILLLDNFLESIENNHERENLVFERLSTFFLDYVNDPSGEGNFLSSSPLRKSNFDLLTLLATQESIHRVIQDYKEEGSAMEPTRDWFKQFYFARLESHFDGLVLHGRADAFFDELISTPPVNVRRNRLLSKIDPINIAKQIISKRGEVVDGWLEVVESIGEEHAPIRRSLLEKQMGL
;
A
#
# COMPACT_ATOMS: atom_id res chain seq x y z
N MET A 1 -45.88 30.74 -9.55
CA MET A 1 -45.72 30.53 -11.00
C MET A 1 -44.38 31.13 -11.39
N TRP A 2 -43.34 30.31 -11.47
CA TRP A 2 -41.98 30.72 -11.82
C TRP A 2 -41.66 30.12 -13.19
N ASN A 3 -41.33 30.99 -14.15
CA ASN A 3 -40.95 30.64 -15.51
C ASN A 3 -39.48 30.19 -15.54
N THR A 4 -39.23 29.07 -16.21
CA THR A 4 -37.94 28.53 -16.60
C THR A 4 -37.27 29.38 -17.70
N PRO A 5 -35.94 29.51 -17.73
CA PRO A 5 -35.22 29.87 -18.94
C PRO A 5 -34.62 28.65 -19.63
N ALA A 6 -34.68 28.71 -20.96
CA ALA A 6 -34.20 27.72 -21.91
C ALA A 6 -32.66 27.68 -21.98
N PHE A 7 -32.12 26.46 -22.09
CA PHE A 7 -30.73 26.19 -22.41
C PHE A 7 -30.45 26.54 -23.89
N ALA A 8 -29.46 27.41 -24.12
CA ALA A 8 -28.88 27.67 -25.42
C ALA A 8 -27.70 26.72 -25.66
N SER A 9 -27.75 26.05 -26.80
CA SER A 9 -26.75 25.12 -27.32
C SER A 9 -25.51 25.89 -27.79
N ALA A 10 -24.33 25.55 -27.26
CA ALA A 10 -23.04 26.06 -27.73
C ALA A 10 -22.38 25.00 -28.62
N ALA A 11 -22.18 25.36 -29.89
CA ALA A 11 -21.50 24.57 -30.89
C ALA A 11 -20.02 24.39 -30.54
N ALA A 12 -19.57 23.13 -30.44
CA ALA A 12 -18.17 22.78 -30.31
C ALA A 12 -17.48 22.90 -31.68
N LEU A 13 -16.49 23.79 -31.74
CA LEU A 13 -15.60 23.95 -32.88
C LEU A 13 -14.55 22.83 -32.84
N VAL A 14 -14.68 21.85 -33.73
CA VAL A 14 -13.69 20.77 -33.91
C VAL A 14 -12.49 21.35 -34.66
N LEU A 15 -11.36 21.51 -33.95
CA LEU A 15 -10.07 21.79 -34.56
C LEU A 15 -9.43 20.46 -34.99
N THR A 16 -9.38 20.23 -36.29
CA THR A 16 -8.65 19.13 -36.92
C THR A 16 -7.16 19.49 -37.01
N PHE A 17 -6.30 18.66 -36.43
CA PHE A 17 -4.85 18.68 -36.69
C PHE A 17 -4.52 17.73 -37.84
N PRO A 18 -3.73 18.13 -38.86
CA PRO A 18 -3.30 17.21 -39.90
C PRO A 18 -2.03 16.45 -39.46
N HIS A 19 -2.15 15.14 -39.24
CA HIS A 19 -1.01 14.23 -39.25
C HIS A 19 -0.81 13.68 -40.66
N SER A 20 0.17 14.25 -41.36
CA SER A 20 0.77 13.70 -42.56
C SER A 20 2.06 12.98 -42.15
N ILE A 21 2.00 11.67 -41.95
CA ILE A 21 3.19 10.81 -41.97
C ILE A 21 3.09 9.93 -43.21
N GLN A 22 3.99 10.17 -44.15
CA GLN A 22 4.19 9.35 -45.33
C GLN A 22 4.71 7.97 -44.92
N SER A 23 3.94 6.94 -45.21
CA SER A 23 4.36 5.55 -45.14
C SER A 23 5.37 5.25 -46.26
N PHE A 24 6.63 4.98 -45.90
CA PHE A 24 7.55 4.28 -46.78
C PHE A 24 7.51 2.79 -46.45
N GLY A 25 7.02 2.01 -47.42
CA GLY A 25 7.03 0.56 -47.38
C GLY A 25 8.43 0.00 -47.56
N GLY A 26 8.73 -1.03 -46.79
CA GLY A 26 9.92 -1.84 -46.86
C GLY A 26 9.70 -3.06 -45.99
N GLY A 27 9.01 -4.06 -46.54
CA GLY A 27 8.91 -5.36 -45.91
C GLY A 27 10.25 -6.07 -46.02
N ASP A 28 10.75 -6.56 -44.89
CA ASP A 28 11.66 -7.69 -44.84
C ASP A 28 11.45 -8.44 -43.53
N ASP A 29 11.54 -9.75 -43.68
CA ASP A 29 11.11 -10.84 -42.83
C ASP A 29 12.00 -10.98 -41.57
N LEU A 30 11.47 -10.67 -40.38
CA LEU A 30 12.19 -10.76 -39.09
C LEU A 30 11.73 -11.92 -38.20
N SER A 31 11.06 -12.94 -38.73
CA SER A 31 10.53 -14.05 -37.93
C SER A 31 11.51 -15.19 -37.63
N SER A 32 12.84 -14.97 -37.63
CA SER A 32 13.82 -16.07 -37.45
C SER A 32 14.88 -15.93 -36.34
N ALA A 33 14.83 -14.90 -35.49
CA ALA A 33 15.91 -14.63 -34.51
C ALA A 33 15.60 -14.84 -33.02
N PHE A 34 14.63 -15.69 -32.65
CA PHE A 34 14.38 -16.06 -31.24
C PHE A 34 14.34 -17.57 -31.03
N ARG A 35 15.50 -18.21 -31.11
CA ARG A 35 15.74 -19.52 -30.46
C ARG A 35 17.13 -19.51 -29.82
N SER A 36 17.18 -20.01 -28.58
CA SER A 36 18.35 -20.26 -27.73
C SER A 36 18.87 -19.11 -26.86
N LEU A 37 18.26 -18.95 -25.68
CA LEU A 37 18.98 -18.50 -24.48
C LEU A 37 19.03 -19.67 -23.48
N PRO A 38 20.18 -19.95 -22.84
CA PRO A 38 20.31 -21.04 -21.89
C PRO A 38 19.72 -20.67 -20.52
N PHE A 39 19.07 -21.65 -19.91
CA PHE A 39 18.62 -21.65 -18.51
C PHE A 39 19.75 -21.23 -17.58
N MET A 40 19.54 -20.14 -16.82
CA MET A 40 20.35 -19.81 -15.65
C MET A 40 19.72 -20.45 -14.41
N ASN A 41 20.52 -21.25 -13.70
CA ASN A 41 20.17 -21.84 -12.41
C ASN A 41 20.17 -20.76 -11.31
N PRO A 42 19.24 -20.82 -10.33
CA PRO A 42 19.26 -19.92 -9.18
C PRO A 42 20.37 -20.29 -8.20
N LEU A 43 21.07 -19.26 -7.69
CA LEU A 43 22.01 -19.36 -6.58
C LEU A 43 21.27 -19.56 -5.23
N PRO A 44 21.90 -20.21 -4.24
CA PRO A 44 21.24 -20.59 -2.99
C PRO A 44 21.14 -19.43 -1.99
N SER A 45 19.96 -19.26 -1.40
CA SER A 45 19.72 -18.37 -0.26
C SER A 45 20.35 -18.94 1.01
N THR A 46 21.10 -18.10 1.72
CA THR A 46 21.70 -18.42 3.03
C THR A 46 20.90 -17.74 4.14
N GLY A 47 20.74 -18.44 5.28
CA GLY A 47 20.64 -17.76 6.58
C GLY A 47 19.32 -17.86 7.36
N ARG A 48 18.79 -19.06 7.61
CA ARG A 48 17.74 -19.29 8.62
C ARG A 48 18.37 -19.38 10.02
N ARG A 49 18.13 -18.41 10.90
CA ARG A 49 18.49 -18.50 12.33
C ARG A 49 17.35 -19.11 13.13
N HIS A 50 17.60 -20.28 13.72
CA HIS A 50 16.77 -20.86 14.78
C HIS A 50 17.09 -20.19 16.11
N LEU A 51 16.06 -19.73 16.81
CA LEU A 51 16.11 -19.46 18.26
C LEU A 51 15.21 -20.50 18.93
N THR A 52 15.79 -21.29 19.82
CA THR A 52 15.10 -22.26 20.66
C THR A 52 15.27 -21.90 22.14
N ASN A 53 14.26 -22.32 22.91
CA ASN A 53 14.27 -22.65 24.34
C ASN A 53 14.15 -21.49 25.36
N ASN A 54 13.03 -21.49 26.12
CA ASN A 54 13.02 -22.07 27.48
C ASN A 54 11.64 -21.93 28.14
N CYS A 55 11.06 -23.05 28.57
CA CYS A 55 9.97 -23.13 29.55
C CYS A 55 10.55 -23.62 30.90
N PRO A 56 10.16 -23.05 32.06
CA PRO A 56 10.51 -23.64 33.35
C PRO A 56 9.38 -24.54 33.89
N ALA A 57 9.81 -25.68 34.43
CA ALA A 57 9.00 -26.70 35.08
C ALA A 57 8.51 -26.27 36.48
N LEU A 58 7.27 -26.62 36.79
CA LEU A 58 6.65 -26.48 38.10
C LEU A 58 7.08 -27.65 39.02
N HIS A 59 7.75 -27.34 40.12
CA HIS A 59 8.01 -28.27 41.23
C HIS A 59 6.84 -28.21 42.22
N TYR A 60 6.12 -29.32 42.37
CA TYR A 60 5.18 -29.57 43.47
C TYR A 60 5.92 -30.32 44.59
N SER A 61 5.90 -29.80 45.82
CA SER A 61 6.33 -30.51 47.03
C SER A 61 5.12 -30.81 47.92
N PHE A 62 4.88 -32.10 48.13
CA PHE A 62 4.00 -32.66 49.15
C PHE A 62 4.73 -32.65 50.50
N GLY A 63 4.06 -32.22 51.57
CA GLY A 63 4.58 -32.25 52.92
C GLY A 63 3.47 -32.57 53.92
N ASP A 64 3.57 -33.78 54.48
CA ASP A 64 2.72 -34.32 55.55
C ASP A 64 2.77 -33.48 56.83
N LYS A 65 1.63 -33.37 57.52
CA LYS A 65 1.55 -32.84 58.89
C LYS A 65 0.93 -33.87 59.83
N LEU A 66 1.71 -34.24 60.84
CA LEU A 66 1.31 -34.97 62.05
C LEU A 66 0.54 -34.04 63.02
N PRO A 67 -0.36 -34.59 63.86
CA PRO A 67 -1.11 -33.82 64.84
C PRO A 67 -0.29 -33.68 66.13
N GLY A 68 -0.11 -32.44 66.60
CA GLY A 68 0.70 -32.15 67.78
C GLY A 68 0.23 -30.93 68.56
N THR A 69 -0.44 -31.23 69.68
CA THR A 69 -0.44 -30.50 70.96
C THR A 69 -1.08 -29.11 71.04
N ASP A 70 -2.28 -29.11 71.64
CA ASP A 70 -2.94 -28.01 72.33
C ASP A 70 -2.02 -27.34 73.36
N ARG A 71 -1.45 -26.19 73.02
CA ARG A 71 -0.91 -25.19 73.97
C ARG A 71 -0.47 -23.90 73.25
N LYS A 72 -1.27 -23.39 72.31
CA LYS A 72 -0.90 -22.22 71.48
C LYS A 72 -1.87 -21.04 71.50
N ASP A 73 -2.97 -21.11 72.24
CA ASP A 73 -4.04 -20.11 72.08
C ASP A 73 -3.74 -18.74 72.68
N LYS A 74 -2.75 -18.61 73.58
CA LYS A 74 -2.45 -17.31 74.23
C LYS A 74 -1.38 -16.48 73.51
N ASP A 75 -0.36 -17.12 72.95
CA ASP A 75 0.69 -16.40 72.22
C ASP A 75 0.20 -15.98 70.81
N ASP A 76 -0.71 -16.77 70.22
CA ASP A 76 -1.34 -16.43 68.93
C ASP A 76 -2.38 -15.30 69.09
N GLU A 77 -3.12 -15.24 70.22
CA GLU A 77 -3.98 -14.08 70.56
C GLU A 77 -3.17 -12.81 70.79
N GLU A 78 -2.05 -12.86 71.52
CA GLU A 78 -1.21 -11.67 71.73
C GLU A 78 -0.53 -11.23 70.43
N ALA A 79 -0.15 -12.16 69.56
CA ALA A 79 0.38 -11.86 68.23
C ALA A 79 -0.69 -11.25 67.30
N GLU A 80 -1.94 -11.71 67.35
CA GLU A 80 -3.06 -11.09 66.64
C GLU A 80 -3.36 -9.70 67.21
N LEU A 81 -3.36 -9.52 68.53
CA LEU A 81 -3.59 -8.21 69.15
C LEU A 81 -2.48 -7.22 68.80
N ARG A 82 -1.21 -7.66 68.77
CA ARG A 82 -0.08 -6.83 68.32
C ARG A 82 -0.19 -6.50 66.83
N LYS A 83 -0.65 -7.42 65.99
CA LYS A 83 -0.96 -7.14 64.57
C LYS A 83 -2.11 -6.14 64.44
N GLU A 84 -3.16 -6.24 65.25
CA GLU A 84 -4.28 -5.29 65.24
C GLU A 84 -3.86 -3.91 65.73
N ILE A 85 -3.09 -3.81 66.83
CA ILE A 85 -2.54 -2.54 67.32
C ILE A 85 -1.61 -1.93 66.26
N PHE A 86 -0.77 -2.73 65.61
CA PHE A 86 0.10 -2.24 64.54
C PHE A 86 -0.71 -1.82 63.29
N ARG A 87 -1.77 -2.56 62.93
CA ARG A 87 -2.69 -2.19 61.85
C ARG A 87 -3.44 -0.89 62.18
N ALA A 88 -3.88 -0.71 63.41
CA ALA A 88 -4.60 0.48 63.88
C ALA A 88 -3.68 1.71 63.96
N ALA A 89 -2.45 1.55 64.47
CA ALA A 89 -1.45 2.60 64.52
C ALA A 89 -1.02 3.04 63.09
N ASN A 90 -0.91 2.08 62.17
CA ASN A 90 -0.49 2.32 60.79
C ASN A 90 -1.66 2.72 59.85
N TRP A 91 -2.90 2.77 60.36
CA TRP A 91 -4.08 3.25 59.63
C TRP A 91 -4.21 4.78 59.68
N ASN A 92 -3.70 5.40 60.74
CA ASN A 92 -3.77 6.85 60.95
C ASN A 92 -2.45 7.60 60.65
N ASP A 93 -1.45 6.92 60.08
CA ASP A 93 -0.20 7.57 59.68
C ASP A 93 -0.46 8.58 58.54
N PRO A 94 -0.26 9.90 58.77
CA PRO A 94 -0.43 10.93 57.75
C PRO A 94 0.49 10.72 56.55
N THR A 95 1.69 10.15 56.77
CA THR A 95 2.67 9.91 55.70
C THR A 95 2.20 8.84 54.72
N ARG A 96 1.46 7.83 55.20
CA ARG A 96 0.85 6.80 54.34
C ARG A 96 -0.24 7.36 53.44
N ARG A 97 -1.02 8.34 53.92
CA ARG A 97 -2.04 9.03 53.10
C ARG A 97 -1.39 9.92 52.04
N LEU A 98 -0.30 10.62 52.40
CA LEU A 98 0.48 11.41 51.45
C LEU A 98 1.12 10.52 50.37
N ARG A 99 1.71 9.40 50.77
CA ARG A 99 2.31 8.42 49.84
C ARG A 99 1.26 7.82 48.90
N LYS A 100 0.09 7.42 49.39
CA LYS A 100 -1.00 6.96 48.52
C LYS A 100 -1.46 8.03 47.53
N ARG A 101 -1.52 9.30 47.94
CA ARG A 101 -1.85 10.41 47.02
C ARG A 101 -0.76 10.62 45.97
N GLN A 102 0.50 10.52 46.35
CA GLN A 102 1.63 10.59 45.42
C GLN A 102 1.60 9.42 44.44
N GLU A 103 1.39 8.19 44.92
CA GLU A 103 1.25 6.99 44.07
C GLU A 103 0.03 7.09 43.13
N SER A 104 -1.11 7.62 43.59
CA SER A 104 -2.27 7.88 42.72
C SER A 104 -1.97 8.95 41.67
N GLN A 105 -1.29 10.04 42.03
CA GLN A 105 -0.90 11.09 41.08
C GLN A 105 0.14 10.61 40.07
N GLU A 106 1.10 9.78 40.50
CA GLU A 106 2.08 9.15 39.61
C GLU A 106 1.39 8.20 38.63
N ASN A 107 0.45 7.36 39.08
CA ASN A 107 -0.32 6.48 38.20
C ASN A 107 -1.18 7.27 37.20
N GLU A 108 -1.87 8.33 37.63
CA GLU A 108 -2.65 9.21 36.74
C GLU A 108 -1.75 9.89 35.69
N ASN A 109 -0.54 10.30 36.08
CA ASN A 109 0.42 10.89 35.14
C ASN A 109 0.99 9.87 34.14
N VAL A 110 1.19 8.62 34.55
CA VAL A 110 1.64 7.52 33.66
C VAL A 110 0.52 7.17 32.67
N GLU A 111 -0.71 6.97 33.15
CA GLU A 111 -1.88 6.71 32.29
C GLU A 111 -2.12 7.84 31.29
N ALA A 112 -2.02 9.11 31.73
CA ALA A 112 -2.15 10.26 30.83
C ALA A 112 -0.99 10.37 29.82
N GLY A 113 0.21 9.89 30.17
CA GLY A 113 1.35 9.79 29.26
C GLY A 113 1.10 8.76 28.16
N ASP A 114 0.69 7.55 28.55
CA ASP A 114 0.39 6.45 27.64
C ASP A 114 -0.77 6.80 26.68
N GLU A 115 -1.81 7.49 27.18
CA GLU A 115 -2.92 7.96 26.35
C GLU A 115 -2.47 8.99 25.30
N ARG A 116 -1.57 9.91 25.65
CA ARG A 116 -1.03 10.91 24.71
C ARG A 116 -0.19 10.26 23.63
N GLU A 117 0.70 9.34 23.99
CA GLU A 117 1.53 8.61 23.03
C GLU A 117 0.67 7.77 22.08
N GLN A 118 -0.34 7.07 22.59
CA GLN A 118 -1.30 6.34 21.75
C GLN A 118 -2.09 7.27 20.82
N GLN A 119 -2.48 8.45 21.30
CA GLN A 119 -3.20 9.43 20.49
C GLN A 119 -2.31 10.02 19.38
N GLU A 120 -1.03 10.29 19.66
CA GLU A 120 -0.06 10.74 18.66
C GLU A 120 0.25 9.65 17.64
N ALA A 121 0.45 8.41 18.08
CA ALA A 121 0.63 7.26 17.19
C ALA A 121 -0.60 7.08 16.27
N HIS A 122 -1.81 7.21 16.81
CA HIS A 122 -3.04 7.13 16.02
C HIS A 122 -3.17 8.29 15.03
N LYS A 123 -2.80 9.52 15.41
CA LYS A 123 -2.78 10.67 14.49
C LYS A 123 -1.76 10.48 13.37
N SER A 124 -0.57 9.98 13.71
CA SER A 124 0.48 9.68 12.74
C SER A 124 0.06 8.56 11.77
N ALA A 125 -0.52 7.47 12.27
CA ALA A 125 -1.06 6.39 11.46
C ALA A 125 -2.19 6.88 10.54
N ALA A 126 -3.11 7.71 11.03
CA ALA A 126 -4.17 8.28 10.21
C ALA A 126 -3.63 9.19 9.10
N LYS A 127 -2.61 10.00 9.39
CA LYS A 127 -1.92 10.83 8.38
C LYS A 127 -1.26 9.95 7.32
N ASN A 128 -0.53 8.92 7.74
CA ASN A 128 0.14 7.99 6.83
C ASN A 128 -0.85 7.22 5.96
N ASN A 129 -1.99 6.81 6.52
CA ASN A 129 -3.05 6.15 5.77
C ASN A 129 -3.62 7.07 4.68
N ARG A 130 -3.83 8.35 4.99
CA ARG A 130 -4.31 9.33 4.01
C ARG A 130 -3.30 9.54 2.87
N LEU A 131 -1.99 9.51 3.17
CA LEU A 131 -0.96 9.58 2.13
C LEU A 131 -0.93 8.28 1.31
N LYS A 132 -1.05 7.11 1.96
CA LYS A 132 -1.12 5.81 1.27
C LYS A 132 -2.30 5.71 0.31
N THR A 133 -3.44 6.31 0.65
CA THR A 133 -4.64 6.32 -0.20
C THR A 133 -4.73 7.54 -1.13
N ASP A 134 -3.71 8.41 -1.16
CA ASP A 134 -3.67 9.53 -2.09
C ASP A 134 -3.41 9.07 -3.52
N PHE A 135 -4.42 9.22 -4.36
CA PHE A 135 -4.36 8.89 -5.78
C PHE A 135 -3.24 9.61 -6.53
N ARG A 136 -2.93 10.87 -6.18
CA ARG A 136 -1.88 11.63 -6.86
C ARG A 136 -0.50 11.04 -6.59
N LEU A 137 -0.28 10.62 -5.35
CA LEU A 137 0.97 9.98 -4.92
C LEU A 137 1.09 8.58 -5.53
N PHE A 138 0.00 7.82 -5.56
CA PHE A 138 -0.07 6.54 -6.26
C PHE A 138 0.30 6.67 -7.73
N LEU A 139 -0.26 7.67 -8.42
CA LEU A 139 0.06 7.92 -9.82
C LEU A 139 1.54 8.27 -10.04
N THR A 140 2.13 9.09 -9.16
CA THR A 140 3.58 9.38 -9.18
C THR A 140 4.40 8.10 -8.97
N GLN A 141 4.00 7.24 -8.04
CA GLN A 141 4.64 5.93 -7.83
C GLN A 141 4.60 5.10 -9.12
N ARG A 142 3.43 4.95 -9.75
CA ARG A 142 3.30 4.14 -10.97
C ARG A 142 4.06 4.72 -12.16
N ALA A 143 4.12 6.05 -12.28
CA ALA A 143 4.93 6.74 -13.28
C ALA A 143 6.42 6.45 -13.10
N LEU A 144 6.91 6.55 -11.87
CA LEU A 144 8.29 6.27 -11.52
C LEU A 144 8.67 4.80 -11.79
N GLN A 145 7.80 3.86 -11.47
CA GLN A 145 8.01 2.43 -11.72
C GLN A 145 8.01 2.10 -13.22
N SER A 146 7.06 2.67 -13.97
CA SER A 146 6.99 2.49 -15.43
C SER A 146 8.17 3.13 -16.14
N PHE A 147 8.59 4.33 -15.72
CA PHE A 147 9.80 4.97 -16.21
C PHE A 147 11.04 4.11 -15.94
N SER A 148 11.18 3.59 -14.72
CA SER A 148 12.31 2.74 -14.34
C SER A 148 12.35 1.43 -15.13
N PHE A 149 11.19 0.81 -15.37
CA PHE A 149 11.08 -0.35 -16.25
C PHE A 149 11.57 -0.02 -17.67
N LEU A 150 11.05 1.06 -18.27
CA LEU A 150 11.44 1.48 -19.62
C LEU A 150 12.93 1.83 -19.71
N SER A 151 13.49 2.50 -18.70
CA SER A 151 14.93 2.78 -18.63
C SER A 151 15.76 1.50 -18.61
N LYS A 152 15.36 0.46 -17.86
CA LYS A 152 16.07 -0.84 -17.89
C LYS A 152 16.00 -1.49 -19.29
N GLU A 153 14.83 -1.50 -19.91
CA GLU A 153 14.63 -2.05 -21.27
C GLU A 153 15.44 -1.28 -22.34
N LEU A 154 15.60 0.03 -22.17
CA LEU A 154 16.42 0.90 -23.04
C LEU A 154 17.91 0.93 -22.66
N HIS A 155 18.38 -0.04 -21.87
CA HIS A 155 19.77 -0.19 -21.44
C HIS A 155 20.32 1.01 -20.63
N ASP A 156 19.46 1.66 -19.84
CA ASP A 156 19.83 2.68 -18.85
C ASP A 156 19.44 2.26 -17.42
N PRO A 157 20.02 1.17 -16.88
CA PRO A 157 19.78 0.76 -15.49
C PRO A 157 20.40 1.74 -14.47
N HIS A 158 21.33 2.59 -14.89
CA HIS A 158 22.07 3.52 -14.04
C HIS A 158 21.20 4.69 -13.59
N THR A 159 20.34 5.21 -14.46
CA THR A 159 19.31 6.18 -14.06
C THR A 159 18.37 5.59 -13.00
N VAL A 160 18.03 4.30 -13.10
CA VAL A 160 17.17 3.63 -12.10
C VAL A 160 17.89 3.49 -10.77
N THR A 161 19.14 3.03 -10.78
CA THR A 161 19.97 2.93 -9.56
C THR A 161 20.09 4.29 -8.88
N TYR A 162 20.36 5.35 -9.67
CA TYR A 162 20.40 6.72 -9.16
C TYR A 162 19.10 7.15 -8.49
N LEU A 163 17.94 6.80 -9.06
CA LEU A 163 16.62 7.13 -8.49
C LEU A 163 16.33 6.35 -7.20
N GLU A 164 16.70 5.08 -7.14
CA GLU A 164 16.59 4.22 -5.96
C GLU A 164 17.45 4.76 -4.80
N ASP A 165 18.74 4.99 -5.06
CA ASP A 165 19.68 5.56 -4.08
C ASP A 165 19.23 6.95 -3.61
N SER A 166 18.74 7.76 -4.54
CA SER A 166 18.26 9.11 -4.31
C SER A 166 17.12 9.23 -3.32
N GLY A 167 16.19 8.28 -3.38
CA GLY A 167 14.99 8.28 -2.54
C GLY A 167 15.03 7.25 -1.42
N ASN A 168 16.16 6.54 -1.27
CA ASN A 168 16.29 5.40 -0.37
C ASN A 168 15.19 4.34 -0.62
N TYR A 169 14.92 4.07 -1.90
CA TYR A 169 14.00 3.03 -2.35
C TYR A 169 14.78 1.78 -2.69
N THR A 170 14.16 0.61 -2.51
CA THR A 170 14.74 -0.68 -2.88
C THR A 170 13.80 -1.40 -3.85
N ASP A 171 14.36 -1.97 -4.91
CA ASP A 171 13.64 -2.81 -5.87
C ASP A 171 12.39 -2.14 -6.46
N LEU A 172 12.51 -0.87 -6.85
CA LEU A 172 11.37 -0.04 -7.23
C LEU A 172 10.59 -0.62 -8.41
N VAL A 173 11.30 -1.26 -9.35
CA VAL A 173 10.70 -1.92 -10.52
C VAL A 173 9.91 -3.18 -10.12
N GLU A 174 10.38 -3.91 -9.12
CA GLU A 174 9.79 -5.19 -8.69
C GLU A 174 8.73 -5.00 -7.59
N TYR A 175 8.69 -3.82 -6.95
CA TYR A 175 7.74 -3.50 -5.90
C TYR A 175 6.30 -3.42 -6.44
N HIS A 176 5.53 -4.49 -6.23
CA HIS A 176 4.08 -4.51 -6.45
C HIS A 176 3.36 -4.26 -5.13
N GLY A 177 3.11 -3.01 -4.79
CA GLY A 177 2.50 -2.63 -3.50
C GLY A 177 2.05 -1.18 -3.47
N LEU A 178 1.28 -0.81 -2.45
CA LEU A 178 0.90 0.58 -2.20
C LEU A 178 1.96 1.27 -1.34
N GLY A 179 2.10 2.59 -1.50
CA GLY A 179 2.88 3.39 -0.57
C GLY A 179 4.40 3.26 -0.66
N ALA A 180 4.97 3.04 -1.86
CA ALA A 180 6.43 3.13 -2.04
C ALA A 180 6.96 4.54 -1.74
N LEU A 181 6.11 5.57 -1.89
CA LEU A 181 6.45 6.99 -1.76
C LEU A 181 5.85 7.67 -0.50
N VAL A 182 5.52 6.92 0.57
CA VAL A 182 4.78 7.45 1.75
C VAL A 182 5.46 8.63 2.46
N ASN A 183 6.77 8.80 2.28
CA ASN A 183 7.55 9.85 2.94
C ASN A 183 7.56 11.19 2.20
N THR A 184 6.85 11.32 1.08
CA THR A 184 6.80 12.55 0.28
C THR A 184 5.38 12.87 -0.19
N THR A 185 5.16 14.10 -0.62
CA THR A 185 3.94 14.47 -1.36
C THR A 185 4.15 14.16 -2.84
N TRP A 186 3.04 14.07 -3.60
CA TRP A 186 3.11 13.68 -5.01
C TRP A 186 3.97 14.64 -5.85
N ASP A 187 3.97 15.94 -5.49
CA ASP A 187 4.73 17.03 -6.09
C ASP A 187 6.11 17.20 -5.46
N GLY A 188 6.20 17.00 -4.14
CA GLY A 188 7.43 17.04 -3.36
C GLY A 188 8.52 16.16 -3.97
N PHE A 189 8.16 14.95 -4.43
CA PHE A 189 9.07 14.07 -5.18
C PHE A 189 9.77 14.78 -6.35
N PHE A 190 9.04 15.54 -7.16
CA PHE A 190 9.59 16.22 -8.33
C PHE A 190 10.46 17.41 -7.92
N PHE A 191 10.05 18.18 -6.92
CA PHE A 191 10.84 19.28 -6.39
C PHE A 191 12.16 18.78 -5.78
N ASP A 192 12.10 17.76 -4.94
CA ASP A 192 13.27 17.12 -4.33
C ASP A 192 14.24 16.58 -5.40
N LEU A 193 13.71 16.02 -6.48
CA LEU A 193 14.52 15.54 -7.60
C LEU A 193 15.17 16.70 -8.39
N MET A 194 14.46 17.81 -8.60
CA MET A 194 14.99 19.00 -9.29
C MET A 194 16.04 19.77 -8.49
N GLU A 195 16.00 19.69 -7.16
CA GLU A 195 16.99 20.32 -6.29
C GLU A 195 18.34 19.60 -6.29
N LYS A 196 18.37 18.34 -6.75
CA LYS A 196 19.61 17.57 -6.82
C LYS A 196 20.54 18.11 -7.90
N PRO A 197 21.84 18.22 -7.61
CA PRO A 197 22.81 18.63 -8.62
C PRO A 197 22.97 17.55 -9.69
N ARG A 198 23.43 17.97 -10.87
CA ARG A 198 23.92 17.03 -11.89
C ARG A 198 25.06 16.20 -11.31
N CYS A 199 25.07 14.91 -11.59
CA CYS A 199 26.10 14.01 -11.12
C CYS A 199 26.49 13.01 -12.21
N ASP A 200 27.73 12.53 -12.14
CA ASP A 200 28.19 11.43 -12.98
C ASP A 200 28.11 10.13 -12.17
N VAL A 201 27.34 9.16 -12.66
CA VAL A 201 27.34 7.80 -12.12
C VAL A 201 28.48 7.04 -12.78
N MET A 202 29.46 6.61 -11.98
CA MET A 202 30.62 5.88 -12.46
C MET A 202 30.26 4.41 -12.66
N ILE A 203 30.46 3.89 -13.87
CA ILE A 203 30.21 2.49 -14.18
C ILE A 203 31.51 1.78 -14.57
N MET A 204 31.66 0.55 -14.11
CA MET A 204 32.81 -0.30 -14.42
C MET A 204 32.48 -1.17 -15.61
N VAL A 205 32.98 -0.82 -16.79
CA VAL A 205 32.78 -1.60 -18.01
C VAL A 205 34.01 -2.49 -18.23
N GLN A 206 33.79 -3.80 -18.31
CA GLN A 206 34.86 -4.72 -18.70
C GLN A 206 35.25 -4.41 -20.15
N LYS A 207 36.53 -4.12 -20.37
CA LYS A 207 37.04 -3.77 -21.70
C LYS A 207 36.95 -5.00 -22.60
N ASN A 208 36.03 -4.97 -23.58
CA ASN A 208 35.89 -6.06 -24.55
C ASN A 208 37.24 -6.32 -25.21
N ARG A 209 37.80 -7.52 -24.98
CA ARG A 209 39.04 -7.98 -25.61
C ARG A 209 38.79 -8.09 -27.11
N ARG A 210 39.06 -7.00 -27.85
CA ARG A 210 39.01 -7.01 -29.31
C ARG A 210 40.04 -8.03 -29.82
N MET A 211 39.57 -9.22 -30.21
CA MET A 211 40.30 -10.26 -30.95
C MET A 211 41.78 -10.44 -30.58
N GLY A 212 42.10 -10.47 -29.28
CA GLY A 212 43.41 -10.93 -28.81
C GLY A 212 43.42 -12.45 -28.70
N SER A 213 44.52 -13.10 -29.11
CA SER A 213 44.71 -14.54 -28.87
C SER A 213 44.48 -14.87 -27.39
N LYS A 214 43.65 -15.90 -27.11
CA LYS A 214 43.31 -16.36 -25.74
C LYS A 214 44.53 -16.64 -24.86
N ASN A 215 45.71 -16.87 -25.45
CA ASN A 215 46.94 -17.19 -24.75
C ASN A 215 47.95 -16.04 -24.75
N ASN A 216 47.53 -14.78 -24.82
CA ASN A 216 48.48 -13.66 -24.70
C ASN A 216 48.79 -13.38 -23.21
N PRO A 217 50.00 -13.72 -22.72
CA PRO A 217 50.39 -13.52 -21.31
C PRO A 217 50.57 -12.04 -20.95
N TYR A 218 50.55 -11.12 -21.91
CA TYR A 218 50.61 -9.68 -21.68
C TYR A 218 49.23 -9.03 -21.46
N LEU A 219 48.14 -9.77 -21.65
CA LEU A 219 46.80 -9.34 -21.26
C LEU A 219 46.57 -9.73 -19.79
N ASN A 220 47.21 -8.99 -18.90
CA ASN A 220 47.13 -9.21 -17.46
C ASN A 220 45.75 -8.79 -16.93
N GLY A 221 44.88 -9.77 -16.65
CA GLY A 221 43.65 -9.58 -15.87
C GLY A 221 42.43 -9.01 -16.62
N ASP A 222 41.32 -8.94 -15.90
CA ASP A 222 40.12 -8.23 -16.32
C ASP A 222 40.36 -6.73 -16.12
N GLU A 223 40.71 -6.02 -17.19
CA GLU A 223 40.76 -4.55 -17.19
C GLU A 223 39.33 -4.01 -17.22
N TYR A 224 38.95 -3.33 -16.15
CA TYR A 224 37.73 -2.51 -16.10
C TYR A 224 38.09 -1.07 -16.41
N VAL A 225 37.25 -0.41 -17.21
CA VAL A 225 37.33 1.03 -17.47
C VAL A 225 36.16 1.69 -16.78
N GLU A 226 36.47 2.71 -16.00
CA GLU A 226 35.49 3.62 -15.42
C GLU A 226 34.93 4.54 -16.52
N VAL A 227 33.63 4.47 -16.76
CA VAL A 227 32.90 5.34 -17.69
C VAL A 227 31.93 6.20 -16.88
N PRO A 228 32.07 7.54 -16.89
CA PRO A 228 31.09 8.42 -16.25
C PRO A 228 29.82 8.49 -17.11
N ILE A 229 28.66 8.28 -16.49
CA ILE A 229 27.35 8.52 -17.10
C ILE A 229 26.75 9.79 -16.49
N PRO A 230 26.63 10.89 -17.24
CA PRO A 230 26.05 12.11 -16.72
C PRO A 230 24.55 11.95 -16.55
N ILE A 231 24.06 12.20 -15.34
CA ILE A 231 22.64 12.23 -15.00
C ILE A 231 22.23 13.67 -14.72
N ASP A 232 21.18 14.12 -15.41
CA ASP A 232 20.55 15.42 -15.20
C ASP A 232 19.18 15.24 -14.51
N PRO A 233 19.08 15.49 -13.19
CA PRO A 233 17.86 15.21 -12.43
C PRO A 233 16.63 15.97 -12.94
N THR A 234 16.83 17.20 -13.44
CA THR A 234 15.78 18.00 -14.08
C THR A 234 15.22 17.32 -15.34
N SER A 235 16.09 16.76 -16.19
CA SER A 235 15.69 15.99 -17.37
C SER A 235 14.99 14.68 -16.99
N VAL A 236 15.46 13.99 -15.94
CA VAL A 236 14.79 12.78 -15.42
C VAL A 236 13.39 13.12 -14.90
N SER A 237 13.24 14.18 -14.10
CA SER A 237 11.95 14.69 -13.59
C SER A 237 10.97 14.97 -14.73
N SER A 238 11.42 15.69 -15.77
CA SER A 238 10.59 15.99 -16.94
C SER A 238 10.10 14.72 -17.65
N ARG A 239 10.95 13.69 -17.78
CA ARG A 239 10.57 12.42 -18.42
C ARG A 239 9.58 11.63 -17.58
N ILE A 240 9.77 11.56 -16.26
CA ILE A 240 8.82 10.90 -15.35
C ILE A 240 7.46 11.61 -15.41
N LEU A 241 7.44 12.94 -15.47
CA LEU A 241 6.20 13.72 -15.57
C LEU A 241 5.42 13.39 -16.86
N SER A 242 6.12 13.22 -17.99
CA SER A 242 5.49 12.77 -19.23
C SER A 242 4.90 11.36 -19.12
N VAL A 243 5.61 10.42 -18.48
CA VAL A 243 5.09 9.06 -18.20
C VAL A 243 3.86 9.14 -17.28
N ARG A 244 3.87 10.04 -16.29
CA ARG A 244 2.73 10.27 -15.38
C ARG A 244 1.46 10.69 -16.13
N GLU A 245 1.58 11.56 -17.13
CA GLU A 245 0.46 12.00 -17.98
C GLU A 245 -0.08 10.87 -18.85
N GLN A 246 0.81 10.06 -19.42
CA GLN A 246 0.40 8.88 -20.17
C GLN A 246 -0.39 7.91 -19.28
N ILE A 247 0.15 7.55 -18.11
CA ILE A 247 -0.55 6.64 -17.18
C ILE A 247 -1.87 7.26 -16.71
N ALA A 248 -1.91 8.56 -16.45
CA ALA A 248 -3.16 9.24 -16.10
C ALA A 248 -4.24 9.06 -17.17
N SER A 249 -3.88 9.22 -18.45
CA SER A 249 -4.81 9.03 -19.57
C SER A 249 -5.32 7.59 -19.68
N GLU A 250 -4.45 6.60 -19.46
CA GLU A 250 -4.82 5.18 -19.40
C GLU A 250 -5.75 4.92 -18.20
N MET A 251 -5.46 5.57 -17.06
CA MET A 251 -6.22 5.39 -15.82
C MET A 251 -7.67 5.87 -15.91
N VAL A 252 -8.03 6.76 -16.84
CA VAL A 252 -9.44 7.14 -17.06
C VAL A 252 -10.30 5.91 -17.40
N VAL A 253 -9.82 5.10 -18.35
CA VAL A 253 -10.52 3.89 -18.79
C VAL A 253 -10.47 2.83 -17.69
N ASP A 254 -9.33 2.68 -17.04
CA ASP A 254 -9.12 1.72 -15.96
C ASP A 254 -9.99 2.04 -14.73
N LEU A 255 -10.21 3.32 -14.40
CA LEU A 255 -11.11 3.75 -13.33
C LEU A 255 -12.56 3.36 -13.64
N GLN A 256 -13.03 3.61 -14.86
CA GLN A 256 -14.37 3.18 -15.30
C GLN A 256 -14.53 1.66 -15.21
N ALA A 257 -13.52 0.92 -15.65
CA ALA A 257 -13.47 -0.54 -15.49
C ALA A 257 -13.52 -0.97 -14.01
N CYS A 258 -12.77 -0.30 -13.13
CA CYS A 258 -12.77 -0.57 -11.69
C CYS A 258 -14.16 -0.37 -11.06
N LYS A 259 -14.88 0.68 -11.46
CA LYS A 259 -16.27 0.95 -11.04
C LYS A 259 -17.21 -0.18 -11.45
N ASN A 260 -17.17 -0.57 -12.73
CA ASN A 260 -18.04 -1.61 -13.28
C ASN A 260 -17.74 -2.99 -12.69
N ASN A 261 -16.46 -3.31 -12.47
CA ASN A 261 -16.03 -4.57 -11.88
C ASN A 261 -16.60 -4.77 -10.47
N GLY A 262 -16.84 -3.70 -9.70
CA GLY A 262 -17.46 -3.84 -8.37
C GLY A 262 -18.85 -4.43 -8.39
N ILE A 263 -19.67 -4.02 -9.36
CA ILE A 263 -21.05 -4.51 -9.51
C ILE A 263 -21.01 -5.99 -9.90
N LEU A 264 -20.21 -6.32 -10.91
CA LEU A 264 -20.05 -7.70 -11.40
C LEU A 264 -19.51 -8.64 -10.31
N LEU A 265 -18.56 -8.17 -9.51
CA LEU A 265 -17.98 -8.96 -8.42
C LEU A 265 -19.04 -9.36 -7.40
N LEU A 266 -19.91 -8.42 -7.02
CA LEU A 266 -20.98 -8.68 -6.06
C LEU A 266 -22.03 -9.64 -6.62
N ASP A 267 -22.46 -9.42 -7.87
CA ASP A 267 -23.50 -10.23 -8.50
C ASP A 267 -23.05 -11.68 -8.66
N ASN A 268 -21.84 -11.90 -9.21
CA ASN A 268 -21.25 -13.24 -9.35
C ASN A 268 -21.11 -13.94 -8.00
N PHE A 269 -20.76 -13.19 -6.96
CA PHE A 269 -20.60 -13.74 -5.63
C PHE A 269 -21.95 -14.13 -5.00
N LEU A 270 -22.98 -13.28 -5.11
CA LEU A 270 -24.32 -13.59 -4.61
C LEU A 270 -24.92 -14.80 -5.33
N GLU A 271 -24.74 -14.89 -6.65
CA GLU A 271 -25.12 -16.05 -7.44
C GLU A 271 -24.39 -17.33 -6.98
N SER A 272 -23.09 -17.23 -6.65
CA SER A 272 -22.31 -18.35 -6.12
C SER A 272 -22.85 -18.85 -4.76
N ILE A 273 -23.31 -17.94 -3.89
CA ILE A 273 -23.97 -18.33 -2.63
C ILE A 273 -25.29 -19.06 -2.90
N GLU A 274 -26.12 -18.53 -3.80
CA GLU A 274 -27.45 -19.08 -4.07
C GLU A 274 -27.37 -20.49 -4.69
N ASN A 275 -26.40 -20.70 -5.58
CA ASN A 275 -26.30 -21.94 -6.33
C ASN A 275 -25.70 -23.10 -5.51
N ASN A 276 -25.15 -22.88 -4.31
CA ASN A 276 -24.52 -23.91 -3.45
C ASN A 276 -23.51 -24.83 -4.19
N HIS A 277 -23.10 -24.48 -5.40
CA HIS A 277 -22.31 -25.33 -6.28
C HIS A 277 -20.84 -25.17 -5.93
N GLU A 278 -20.20 -26.31 -5.67
CA GLU A 278 -18.76 -26.56 -5.58
C GLU A 278 -17.88 -25.31 -5.62
N ARG A 279 -17.80 -24.62 -4.47
CA ARG A 279 -16.89 -23.48 -4.23
C ARG A 279 -15.41 -23.80 -4.51
N GLU A 280 -15.08 -25.06 -4.72
CA GLU A 280 -13.69 -25.53 -4.79
C GLU A 280 -12.96 -25.15 -6.09
N ASN A 281 -13.64 -24.71 -7.16
CA ASN A 281 -12.98 -24.40 -8.43
C ASN A 281 -13.33 -23.07 -9.09
N LEU A 282 -14.23 -22.27 -8.50
CA LEU A 282 -14.30 -20.85 -8.85
C LEU A 282 -13.14 -20.16 -8.15
N VAL A 283 -11.91 -20.47 -8.59
CA VAL A 283 -10.85 -19.47 -8.58
C VAL A 283 -11.53 -18.28 -9.22
N PHE A 284 -11.81 -17.25 -8.41
CA PHE A 284 -12.34 -15.98 -8.84
C PHE A 284 -11.25 -15.37 -9.72
N GLU A 285 -11.09 -15.94 -10.91
CA GLU A 285 -9.85 -15.91 -11.67
C GLU A 285 -9.85 -14.56 -12.36
N ARG A 286 -9.49 -13.56 -11.58
CA ARG A 286 -9.08 -12.23 -11.96
C ARG A 286 -9.95 -11.65 -13.07
N LEU A 287 -11.27 -11.61 -12.85
CA LEU A 287 -12.21 -10.86 -13.70
C LEU A 287 -11.66 -9.46 -13.98
N SER A 288 -11.04 -8.86 -12.98
CA SER A 288 -10.22 -7.64 -13.05
C SER A 288 -9.20 -7.65 -14.21
N THR A 289 -8.42 -8.72 -14.36
CA THR A 289 -7.42 -8.80 -15.43
C THR A 289 -7.98 -9.21 -16.79
N PHE A 290 -9.02 -10.05 -16.83
CA PHE A 290 -9.73 -10.35 -18.08
C PHE A 290 -10.40 -9.11 -18.67
N PHE A 291 -10.91 -8.23 -17.81
CA PHE A 291 -11.57 -7.00 -18.24
C PHE A 291 -10.61 -6.08 -18.98
N LEU A 292 -9.37 -5.94 -18.52
CA LEU A 292 -8.35 -5.18 -19.24
C LEU A 292 -8.05 -5.76 -20.62
N ASP A 293 -7.94 -7.08 -20.73
CA ASP A 293 -7.66 -7.74 -22.01
C ASP A 293 -8.82 -7.53 -23.00
N TYR A 294 -10.07 -7.43 -22.51
CA TYR A 294 -11.26 -7.17 -23.33
C TYR A 294 -11.45 -5.69 -23.69
N VAL A 295 -11.27 -4.78 -22.73
CA VAL A 295 -11.47 -3.33 -22.93
C VAL A 295 -10.43 -2.73 -23.88
N ASN A 296 -9.22 -3.29 -23.92
CA ASN A 296 -8.14 -2.74 -24.72
C ASN A 296 -8.22 -3.06 -26.21
N ASP A 297 -9.07 -4.00 -26.61
CA ASP A 297 -9.27 -4.31 -28.03
C ASP A 297 -10.69 -4.84 -28.31
N PRO A 298 -11.73 -3.98 -28.22
CA PRO A 298 -13.10 -4.39 -28.55
C PRO A 298 -13.27 -4.75 -30.03
N SER A 299 -12.33 -4.34 -30.90
CA SER A 299 -12.36 -4.58 -32.34
C SER A 299 -11.53 -5.79 -32.81
N GLY A 300 -10.67 -6.37 -31.96
CA GLY A 300 -9.67 -7.36 -32.38
C GLY A 300 -8.61 -6.79 -33.35
N GLU A 301 -8.53 -5.46 -33.46
CA GLU A 301 -7.64 -4.72 -34.36
C GLU A 301 -6.48 -4.09 -33.57
N GLY A 302 -5.92 -4.80 -32.61
CA GLY A 302 -4.46 -4.87 -32.45
C GLY A 302 -3.71 -3.59 -32.06
N ASN A 303 -4.35 -2.55 -31.51
CA ASN A 303 -3.66 -1.36 -30.99
C ASN A 303 -2.97 -1.58 -29.63
N PHE A 304 -2.53 -2.82 -29.36
CA PHE A 304 -1.74 -3.22 -28.18
C PHE A 304 -0.45 -2.42 -28.02
N LEU A 305 0.06 -1.79 -29.09
CA LEU A 305 1.28 -0.98 -29.08
C LEU A 305 1.16 0.32 -28.26
N SER A 306 -0.02 0.68 -27.75
CA SER A 306 -0.26 1.96 -27.07
C SER A 306 -0.32 1.91 -25.55
N SER A 307 -0.40 0.73 -24.92
CA SER A 307 -0.50 0.62 -23.46
C SER A 307 0.86 0.65 -22.77
N SER A 308 0.95 1.28 -21.60
CA SER A 308 2.13 1.22 -20.75
C SER A 308 2.48 -0.23 -20.35
N PRO A 309 3.78 -0.56 -20.23
CA PRO A 309 4.24 -1.94 -20.01
C PRO A 309 3.75 -2.57 -18.69
N LEU A 310 3.35 -1.74 -17.72
CA LEU A 310 2.89 -2.17 -16.40
C LEU A 310 1.37 -2.00 -16.21
N ARG A 311 0.59 -1.75 -17.27
CA ARG A 311 -0.84 -1.41 -17.15
C ARG A 311 -1.66 -2.42 -16.36
N LYS A 312 -1.43 -3.72 -16.55
CA LYS A 312 -2.10 -4.79 -15.78
C LYS A 312 -1.81 -4.72 -14.29
N SER A 313 -0.55 -4.47 -13.92
CA SER A 313 -0.12 -4.27 -12.54
C SER A 313 -0.66 -2.94 -11.98
N ASN A 314 -0.72 -1.87 -12.80
CA ASN A 314 -1.31 -0.58 -12.43
C ASN A 314 -2.78 -0.74 -12.05
N PHE A 315 -3.56 -1.47 -12.86
CA PHE A 315 -5.00 -1.69 -12.64
C PHE A 315 -5.29 -2.52 -11.38
N ASP A 316 -4.48 -3.57 -11.15
CA ASP A 316 -4.58 -4.38 -9.94
C ASP A 316 -4.39 -3.53 -8.68
N LEU A 317 -3.32 -2.73 -8.64
CA LEU A 317 -3.05 -1.84 -7.51
C LEU A 317 -4.06 -0.69 -7.43
N LEU A 318 -4.59 -0.19 -8.54
CA LEU A 318 -5.65 0.81 -8.56
C LEU A 318 -6.91 0.27 -7.87
N THR A 319 -7.27 -0.98 -8.16
CA THR A 319 -8.42 -1.65 -7.54
C THR A 319 -8.18 -1.87 -6.05
N LEU A 320 -6.95 -2.22 -5.66
CA LEU A 320 -6.55 -2.35 -4.26
C LEU A 320 -6.63 -1.01 -3.50
N LEU A 321 -6.10 0.06 -4.09
CA LEU A 321 -6.13 1.41 -3.56
C LEU A 321 -7.57 1.90 -3.38
N ALA A 322 -8.40 1.74 -4.41
CA ALA A 322 -9.81 2.14 -4.39
C ALA A 322 -10.57 1.40 -3.29
N THR A 323 -10.29 0.10 -3.13
CA THR A 323 -10.88 -0.73 -2.07
C THR A 323 -10.44 -0.26 -0.69
N GLN A 324 -9.16 0.05 -0.49
CA GLN A 324 -8.63 0.56 0.79
C GLN A 324 -9.26 1.90 1.19
N GLU A 325 -9.29 2.86 0.27
CA GLU A 325 -9.92 4.16 0.50
C GLU A 325 -11.43 4.02 0.80
N SER A 326 -12.11 3.10 0.11
CA SER A 326 -13.54 2.81 0.35
C SER A 326 -13.79 2.26 1.75
N ILE A 327 -12.92 1.35 2.22
CA ILE A 327 -12.97 0.83 3.59
C ILE A 327 -12.85 1.98 4.60
N HIS A 328 -11.91 2.90 4.39
CA HIS A 328 -11.71 4.04 5.29
C HIS A 328 -12.94 4.95 5.33
N ARG A 329 -13.56 5.24 4.18
CA ARG A 329 -14.80 6.02 4.10
C ARG A 329 -15.98 5.30 4.77
N VAL A 330 -16.18 4.01 4.56
CA VAL A 330 -17.24 3.24 5.24
C VAL A 330 -17.06 3.24 6.77
N ILE A 331 -15.83 3.09 7.26
CA ILE A 331 -15.55 3.17 8.71
C ILE A 331 -15.88 4.57 9.26
N GLN A 332 -15.63 5.62 8.47
CA GLN A 332 -15.94 7.00 8.82
C GLN A 332 -17.46 7.26 8.78
N ASP A 333 -18.18 6.75 7.79
CA ASP A 333 -19.64 6.83 7.69
C ASP A 333 -20.30 6.19 8.94
N TYR A 334 -19.85 4.99 9.35
CA TYR A 334 -20.34 4.37 10.59
C TYR A 334 -20.02 5.15 11.86
N LYS A 335 -18.96 5.96 11.85
CA LYS A 335 -18.65 6.85 12.98
C LYS A 335 -19.62 8.03 13.02
N GLU A 336 -20.01 8.56 11.87
CA GLU A 336 -20.93 9.70 11.74
C GLU A 336 -22.38 9.31 12.06
N GLU A 337 -22.77 8.07 11.76
CA GLU A 337 -24.08 7.50 12.16
C GLU A 337 -24.24 7.31 13.68
N GLY A 338 -23.15 7.43 14.45
CA GLY A 338 -23.16 7.47 15.91
C GLY A 338 -23.26 6.10 16.58
N SER A 339 -23.88 6.06 17.76
CA SER A 339 -23.83 4.89 18.67
C SER A 339 -24.53 3.63 18.12
N ALA A 340 -25.44 3.78 17.15
CA ALA A 340 -26.16 2.65 16.57
C ALA A 340 -25.23 1.73 15.76
N MET A 341 -24.29 2.30 15.00
CA MET A 341 -23.33 1.58 14.17
C MET A 341 -22.01 1.29 14.88
N GLU A 342 -21.81 1.77 16.10
CA GLU A 342 -20.57 1.59 16.86
C GLU A 342 -20.11 0.11 16.93
N PRO A 343 -20.98 -0.89 17.22
CA PRO A 343 -20.57 -2.30 17.24
C PRO A 343 -20.09 -2.81 15.88
N THR A 344 -20.79 -2.43 14.80
CA THR A 344 -20.44 -2.79 13.42
C THR A 344 -19.11 -2.16 13.02
N ARG A 345 -18.93 -0.88 13.32
CA ARG A 345 -17.69 -0.13 13.07
C ARG A 345 -16.50 -0.75 13.77
N ASP A 346 -16.64 -1.03 15.06
CA ASP A 346 -15.53 -1.56 15.86
C ASP A 346 -15.13 -2.96 15.39
N TRP A 347 -16.11 -3.81 15.08
CA TRP A 347 -15.86 -5.12 14.46
C TRP A 347 -15.16 -5.00 13.10
N PHE A 348 -15.67 -4.13 12.22
CA PHE A 348 -15.13 -3.97 10.88
C PHE A 348 -13.71 -3.38 10.89
N LYS A 349 -13.47 -2.42 11.79
CA LYS A 349 -12.14 -1.86 12.05
C LYS A 349 -11.17 -2.96 12.47
N GLN A 350 -11.54 -3.82 13.42
CA GLN A 350 -10.71 -4.96 13.84
C GLN A 350 -10.48 -5.96 12.70
N PHE A 351 -11.52 -6.28 11.93
CA PHE A 351 -11.43 -7.14 10.76
C PHE A 351 -10.40 -6.62 9.76
N TYR A 352 -10.48 -5.32 9.43
CA TYR A 352 -9.55 -4.66 8.51
C TYR A 352 -8.12 -4.63 9.05
N PHE A 353 -7.90 -4.23 10.30
CA PHE A 353 -6.55 -4.16 10.86
C PHE A 353 -5.86 -5.51 10.95
N ALA A 354 -6.60 -6.58 11.23
CA ALA A 354 -6.05 -7.94 11.24
C ALA A 354 -5.55 -8.40 9.86
N ARG A 355 -5.91 -7.69 8.78
CA ARG A 355 -5.62 -8.03 7.37
C ARG A 355 -4.78 -6.98 6.66
N LEU A 356 -4.44 -5.88 7.35
CA LEU A 356 -3.73 -4.76 6.75
C LEU A 356 -2.38 -5.21 6.16
N GLU A 357 -1.59 -5.92 6.96
CA GLU A 357 -0.26 -6.41 6.57
C GLU A 357 -0.32 -7.44 5.43
N SER A 358 -1.33 -8.31 5.40
CA SER A 358 -1.42 -9.40 4.42
C SER A 358 -2.05 -9.00 3.08
N HIS A 359 -2.91 -7.97 3.07
CA HIS A 359 -3.67 -7.59 1.89
C HIS A 359 -3.28 -6.23 1.30
N PHE A 360 -2.87 -5.26 2.12
CA PHE A 360 -2.73 -3.87 1.67
C PHE A 360 -1.31 -3.30 1.77
N ASP A 361 -0.49 -3.83 2.67
CA ASP A 361 0.86 -3.31 2.93
C ASP A 361 1.97 -4.21 2.35
N GLY A 362 3.09 -3.57 2.02
CA GLY A 362 4.30 -4.25 1.55
C GLY A 362 4.21 -4.77 0.11
N LEU A 363 5.08 -5.74 -0.19
CA LEU A 363 5.08 -6.43 -1.48
C LEU A 363 3.87 -7.37 -1.52
N VAL A 364 2.85 -7.01 -2.29
CA VAL A 364 1.62 -7.78 -2.42
C VAL A 364 1.62 -8.63 -3.69
N LEU A 365 0.81 -9.69 -3.68
CA LEU A 365 0.52 -10.47 -4.88
C LEU A 365 -0.62 -9.79 -5.65
N HIS A 366 -0.83 -10.18 -6.91
CA HIS A 366 -1.99 -9.70 -7.67
C HIS A 366 -3.30 -10.25 -7.07
N GLY A 367 -4.38 -9.48 -7.14
CA GLY A 367 -5.73 -9.88 -6.71
C GLY A 367 -5.98 -9.78 -5.21
N ARG A 368 -5.21 -8.97 -4.46
CA ARG A 368 -5.44 -8.82 -3.00
C ARG A 368 -6.76 -8.16 -2.65
N ALA A 369 -7.27 -7.26 -3.50
CA ALA A 369 -8.58 -6.65 -3.29
C ALA A 369 -9.68 -7.71 -3.30
N ASP A 370 -9.64 -8.61 -4.27
CA ASP A 370 -10.59 -9.70 -4.44
C ASP A 370 -10.48 -10.70 -3.27
N ALA A 371 -9.25 -11.08 -2.89
CA ALA A 371 -9.01 -11.95 -1.73
C ALA A 371 -9.56 -11.36 -0.41
N PHE A 372 -9.49 -10.04 -0.23
CA PHE A 372 -10.09 -9.38 0.94
C PHE A 372 -11.62 -9.51 0.94
N PHE A 373 -12.27 -9.34 -0.22
CA PHE A 373 -13.72 -9.54 -0.34
C PHE A 373 -14.12 -11.00 -0.12
N ASP A 374 -13.38 -11.95 -0.68
CA ASP A 374 -13.64 -13.38 -0.49
C ASP A 374 -13.65 -13.74 1.00
N GLU A 375 -12.67 -13.24 1.76
CA GLU A 375 -12.59 -13.47 3.19
C GLU A 375 -13.71 -12.74 3.97
N LEU A 376 -13.98 -11.48 3.63
CA LEU A 376 -15.02 -10.69 4.27
C LEU A 376 -16.38 -11.35 4.10
N ILE A 377 -16.71 -11.77 2.89
CA ILE A 377 -18.05 -12.28 2.60
C ILE A 377 -18.19 -13.76 3.00
N SER A 378 -17.09 -14.51 3.06
CA SER A 378 -17.09 -15.86 3.66
C SER A 378 -17.26 -15.84 5.18
N THR A 379 -17.13 -14.69 5.82
CA THR A 379 -17.29 -14.56 7.27
C THR A 379 -18.77 -14.68 7.66
N PRO A 380 -19.15 -15.58 8.58
CA PRO A 380 -20.53 -15.73 8.99
C PRO A 380 -21.03 -14.48 9.76
N PRO A 381 -22.34 -14.20 9.76
CA PRO A 381 -22.91 -13.11 10.55
C PRO A 381 -22.56 -13.24 12.04
N VAL A 382 -22.15 -12.12 12.66
CA VAL A 382 -21.68 -12.09 14.05
C VAL A 382 -22.68 -11.35 14.93
N ASN A 383 -23.05 -11.93 16.06
CA ASN A 383 -23.85 -11.24 17.07
C ASN A 383 -22.94 -10.64 18.14
N VAL A 384 -22.93 -9.31 18.25
CA VAL A 384 -22.14 -8.58 19.24
C VAL A 384 -23.08 -8.05 20.32
N ARG A 385 -22.74 -8.32 21.59
CA ARG A 385 -23.52 -7.85 22.74
C ARG A 385 -22.75 -6.75 23.48
N ARG A 386 -23.32 -5.55 23.54
CA ARG A 386 -22.75 -4.39 24.26
C ARG A 386 -23.85 -3.69 25.06
N ASN A 387 -23.63 -3.43 26.35
CA ASN A 387 -24.58 -2.71 27.21
C ASN A 387 -26.04 -3.23 27.15
N ARG A 388 -26.22 -4.57 27.09
CA ARG A 388 -27.51 -5.26 26.93
C ARG A 388 -28.17 -5.14 25.54
N LEU A 389 -27.62 -4.35 24.63
CA LEU A 389 -28.05 -4.34 23.23
C LEU A 389 -27.36 -5.49 22.48
N LEU A 390 -28.15 -6.20 21.67
CA LEU A 390 -27.68 -7.25 20.77
C LEU A 390 -27.68 -6.67 19.36
N SER A 391 -26.51 -6.49 18.77
CA SER A 391 -26.35 -6.04 17.39
C SER A 391 -25.96 -7.22 16.52
N LYS A 392 -26.66 -7.41 15.40
CA LYS A 392 -26.30 -8.39 14.37
C LYS A 392 -25.47 -7.69 13.31
N ILE A 393 -24.26 -8.19 13.07
CA ILE A 393 -23.34 -7.71 12.05
C ILE A 393 -23.44 -8.63 10.85
N ASP A 394 -23.64 -8.04 9.68
CA ASP A 394 -23.74 -8.74 8.41
C ASP A 394 -22.57 -8.36 7.49
N PRO A 395 -21.53 -9.22 7.38
CA PRO A 395 -20.37 -8.95 6.53
C PRO A 395 -20.70 -8.76 5.05
N ILE A 396 -21.76 -9.43 4.54
CA ILE A 396 -22.22 -9.24 3.16
C ILE A 396 -22.68 -7.80 2.96
N ASN A 397 -23.45 -7.27 3.91
CA ASN A 397 -23.92 -5.90 3.84
C ASN A 397 -22.77 -4.88 3.91
N ILE A 398 -21.72 -5.17 4.69
CA ILE A 398 -20.51 -4.34 4.72
C ILE A 398 -19.81 -4.37 3.35
N ALA A 399 -19.64 -5.55 2.75
CA ALA A 399 -19.04 -5.67 1.42
C ALA A 399 -19.79 -4.87 0.36
N LYS A 400 -21.13 -4.91 0.37
CA LYS A 400 -22.00 -4.09 -0.51
C LYS A 400 -21.72 -2.60 -0.35
N GLN A 401 -21.57 -2.14 0.89
CA GLN A 401 -21.28 -0.73 1.18
C GLN A 401 -19.88 -0.33 0.72
N ILE A 402 -18.87 -1.19 0.88
CA ILE A 402 -17.52 -0.93 0.36
C ILE A 402 -17.56 -0.80 -1.17
N ILE A 403 -18.25 -1.70 -1.87
CA ILE A 403 -18.37 -1.68 -3.34
C ILE A 403 -19.11 -0.41 -3.81
N SER A 404 -20.20 -0.04 -3.14
CA SER A 404 -20.91 1.21 -3.42
C SER A 404 -19.99 2.42 -3.22
N LYS A 405 -19.29 2.48 -2.09
CA LYS A 405 -18.36 3.56 -1.75
C LYS A 405 -17.17 3.62 -2.72
N ARG A 406 -16.76 2.47 -3.27
CA ARG A 406 -15.72 2.39 -4.31
C ARG A 406 -16.12 3.09 -5.59
N GLY A 407 -17.40 3.01 -5.97
CA GLY A 407 -17.93 3.81 -7.08
C GLY A 407 -17.77 5.31 -6.84
N GLU A 408 -18.11 5.79 -5.64
CA GLU A 408 -17.96 7.20 -5.25
C GLU A 408 -16.48 7.65 -5.21
N VAL A 409 -15.58 6.78 -4.72
CA VAL A 409 -14.13 7.04 -4.71
C VAL A 409 -13.61 7.20 -6.13
N VAL A 410 -13.98 6.27 -7.02
CA VAL A 410 -13.58 6.29 -8.42
C VAL A 410 -14.08 7.55 -9.12
N ASP A 411 -15.32 7.97 -8.89
CA ASP A 411 -15.86 9.20 -9.48
C ASP A 411 -15.04 10.43 -9.05
N GLY A 412 -14.69 10.53 -7.77
CA GLY A 412 -13.82 11.60 -7.30
C GLY A 412 -12.40 11.54 -7.88
N TRP A 413 -11.87 10.35 -8.19
CA TRP A 413 -10.56 10.22 -8.83
C TRP A 413 -10.59 10.52 -10.32
N LEU A 414 -11.71 10.29 -11.02
CA LEU A 414 -11.85 10.72 -12.40
C LEU A 414 -11.70 12.25 -12.52
N GLU A 415 -12.33 13.01 -11.60
CA GLU A 415 -12.15 14.47 -11.53
C GLU A 415 -10.68 14.86 -11.29
N VAL A 416 -9.98 14.13 -10.41
CA VAL A 416 -8.55 14.34 -10.18
C VAL A 416 -7.76 14.09 -11.46
N VAL A 417 -8.03 12.98 -12.17
CA VAL A 417 -7.31 12.63 -13.40
C VAL A 417 -7.45 13.70 -14.47
N GLU A 418 -8.65 14.23 -14.66
CA GLU A 418 -8.93 15.31 -15.61
C GLU A 418 -8.13 16.59 -15.29
N SER A 419 -7.86 16.86 -14.01
CA SER A 419 -7.12 18.04 -13.55
C SER A 419 -5.59 17.91 -13.59
N ILE A 420 -5.03 16.72 -13.82
CA ILE A 420 -3.57 16.48 -13.72
C ILE A 420 -2.74 17.39 -14.62
N GLY A 421 -3.23 17.67 -15.83
CA GLY A 421 -2.52 18.54 -16.77
C GLY A 421 -2.32 19.96 -16.22
N GLU A 422 -3.29 20.47 -15.46
CA GLU A 422 -3.22 21.76 -14.79
C GLU A 422 -2.31 21.70 -13.56
N GLU A 423 -2.40 20.62 -12.78
CA GLU A 423 -1.54 20.40 -11.60
C GLU A 423 -0.05 20.28 -11.96
N HIS A 424 0.28 19.84 -13.17
CA HIS A 424 1.65 19.78 -13.67
C HIS A 424 2.21 21.15 -14.07
N ALA A 425 1.38 22.17 -14.29
CA ALA A 425 1.83 23.47 -14.79
C ALA A 425 2.86 24.17 -13.87
N PRO A 426 2.71 24.19 -12.53
CA PRO A 426 3.72 24.75 -11.63
C PRO A 426 5.06 23.98 -11.65
N ILE A 427 5.01 22.64 -11.76
CA ILE A 427 6.21 21.80 -11.84
C ILE A 427 6.95 22.08 -13.15
N ARG A 428 6.22 22.12 -14.28
CA ARG A 428 6.79 22.47 -15.59
C ARG A 428 7.40 23.86 -15.62
N ARG A 429 6.76 24.84 -14.98
CA ARG A 429 7.33 26.19 -14.84
C ARG A 429 8.67 26.14 -14.09
N SER A 430 8.71 25.44 -12.97
CA SER A 430 9.93 25.28 -12.16
C SER A 430 11.04 24.53 -12.93
N LEU A 431 10.68 23.50 -13.71
CA LEU A 431 11.59 22.79 -14.61
C LEU A 431 12.21 23.74 -15.65
N LEU A 432 11.39 24.58 -16.28
CA LEU A 432 11.85 25.55 -17.27
C LEU A 432 12.77 26.62 -16.66
N GLU A 433 12.41 27.16 -15.49
CA GLU A 433 13.25 28.12 -14.76
C GLU A 433 14.64 27.54 -14.48
N LYS A 434 14.70 26.31 -13.94
CA LYS A 434 15.96 25.60 -13.68
C LYS A 434 16.77 25.32 -14.95
N GLN A 435 16.11 24.94 -16.05
CA GLN A 435 16.78 24.71 -17.34
C GLN A 435 17.35 26.00 -17.94
N MET A 436 16.74 27.16 -17.65
CA MET A 436 17.21 28.47 -18.06
C MET A 436 18.32 29.04 -17.16
N GLY A 437 18.63 28.38 -16.03
CA GLY A 437 19.60 28.86 -15.05
C GLY A 437 19.08 30.03 -14.20
N LEU A 438 17.76 30.13 -14.05
CA LEU A 438 17.07 31.02 -13.10
C LEU A 438 16.87 30.29 -11.77
#